data_AF-A0A368GYK3-F1
#
_entry.id   AF-A0A368GYK3-F1
#
_cell.length_a   1.000
_cell.length_b   1.000
_cell.length_c   1.000
_cell.angle_alpha   90.00
_cell.angle_beta   90.00
_cell.angle_gamma   90.00
#
_symmetry.space_group_name_H-M   'P 1'
#
loop_
_entity.id
_entity.type
_entity.pdbx_description
1 polymer ?
#
loop_
_entity_poly.entity_id
_entity_poly.type
_entity_poly.pdbx_seq_one_letter_code
_entity_poly.pdbx_strand_id
1 'polypeptide(L)' 'MLKHLRPGGRLVLGSVLEEESYNSGKDVIFHLLHLSEDQILSALGSAGIDLNSVKKYVLDEDGVMFLMAAKN' A
#
# COMPACT_ATOMS: atom_id res chain seq x y z
N MET A 1 5.36 8.91 7.43
CA MET A 1 5.20 9.69 6.18
C MET A 1 4.05 10.70 6.23
N LEU A 2 2.86 10.36 6.74
CA LEU A 2 1.70 11.28 6.74
C LEU A 2 1.89 12.60 7.50
N LYS A 3 2.85 12.67 8.43
CA LYS A 3 3.24 13.93 9.09
C LYS A 3 3.80 15.00 8.13
N HIS A 4 4.31 14.58 6.97
CA HIS A 4 4.81 15.49 5.92
C HIS A 4 3.74 15.84 4.88
N LEU A 5 2.57 15.22 4.97
CA LEU A 5 1.44 15.46 4.09
C LEU A 5 0.47 16.42 4.78
N ARG A 6 0.19 17.56 4.16
CA ARG A 6 -0.81 18.50 4.65
C ARG A 6 -2.22 17.87 4.60
N PRO A 7 -3.18 18.32 5.44
CA PRO A 7 -4.59 17.97 5.30
C PRO A 7 -5.09 18.20 3.87
N GLY A 8 -5.89 17.27 3.33
CA GLY A 8 -6.33 17.25 1.93
C GLY A 8 -5.25 16.89 0.89
N GLY A 9 -3.99 16.70 1.31
CA GLY A 9 -2.91 16.20 0.47
C GLY A 9 -3.16 14.74 0.05
N ARG A 10 -2.63 14.36 -1.11
CA ARG A 10 -2.83 13.00 -1.67
C ARG A 10 -1.61 12.12 -1.45
N LEU A 11 -1.86 10.91 -0.98
CA LEU A 11 -0.92 9.80 -0.97
C LEU A 11 -1.15 8.97 -2.23
N VAL A 12 -0.07 8.55 -2.88
CA VAL A 12 -0.08 7.51 -3.92
C VAL A 12 0.84 6.39 -3.43
N LEU A 13 0.35 5.15 -3.44
CA LEU A 13 1.07 3.98 -2.95
C LEU A 13 0.94 2.84 -3.97
N GLY A 14 2.06 2.17 -4.25
CA GLY A 14 2.09 0.87 -4.90
C GLY A 14 2.61 -0.17 -3.90
N SER A 15 1.97 -1.33 -3.82
CA SER A 15 2.38 -2.43 -2.95
C SER A 15 2.11 -3.77 -3.64
N VAL A 16 2.96 -4.75 -3.35
CA VAL A 16 2.62 -6.16 -3.53
C VAL A 16 1.64 -6.61 -2.44
N LEU A 17 0.88 -7.66 -2.73
CA LEU A 17 -0.12 -8.28 -1.88
C LEU A 17 0.25 -9.75 -1.68
N GLU A 18 -0.01 -10.28 -0.48
CA GLU A 18 0.13 -11.70 -0.15
C GLU A 18 1.55 -12.30 -0.38
N GLU A 19 2.55 -11.46 -0.62
CA GLU A 19 3.94 -11.84 -0.88
C GLU A 19 4.78 -11.90 0.40
N GLU A 20 5.55 -12.96 0.58
CA GLU A 20 6.40 -13.17 1.77
C GLU A 20 7.88 -12.91 1.51
N SER A 21 8.32 -12.92 0.24
CA SER A 21 9.71 -12.66 -0.10
C SER A 21 9.91 -12.38 -1.60
N TYR A 22 11.01 -11.71 -1.95
CA TYR A 22 11.45 -11.62 -3.34
C TYR A 22 12.94 -11.94 -3.49
N ASN A 23 13.32 -12.42 -4.67
CA ASN A 23 14.71 -12.68 -5.04
C ASN A 23 15.26 -11.50 -5.87
N SER A 24 16.41 -10.97 -5.46
CA SER A 24 17.09 -9.86 -6.16
C SER A 24 17.99 -10.28 -7.33
N GLY A 25 18.03 -11.57 -7.68
CA GLY A 25 18.83 -12.13 -8.76
C GLY A 25 20.29 -12.44 -8.41
N LYS A 26 20.69 -12.33 -7.14
CA LYS A 26 22.06 -12.63 -6.64
C LYS A 26 22.07 -13.61 -5.46
N ASP A 27 21.13 -14.56 -5.45
CA ASP A 27 20.92 -15.55 -4.36
C ASP A 27 20.61 -14.93 -2.99
N VAL A 28 20.20 -13.66 -2.96
CA VAL A 28 19.72 -12.98 -1.75
C VAL A 28 18.20 -12.91 -1.78
N ILE A 29 17.58 -13.57 -0.80
CA ILE A 29 16.14 -13.51 -0.53
C ILE A 29 15.88 -12.37 0.46
N PHE A 30 14.99 -11.46 0.08
CA PHE A 30 14.48 -10.43 0.97
C PHE A 30 13.09 -10.82 1.45
N HIS A 31 12.89 -10.85 2.76
CA HIS A 31 11.57 -11.09 3.34
C HIS A 31 10.71 -9.84 3.26
N LEU A 32 9.45 -10.04 2.90
CA LEU A 32 8.44 -9.00 2.80
C LEU A 32 7.43 -9.15 3.94
N LEU A 33 6.81 -8.04 4.29
CA LEU A 33 5.65 -8.10 5.17
C LEU A 33 4.46 -8.58 4.32
N HIS A 34 4.00 -9.79 4.61
CA HIS A 34 2.82 -10.35 3.99
C HIS A 34 1.59 -9.54 4.39
N LEU A 35 0.98 -8.87 3.41
CA LEU A 35 -0.15 -7.97 3.62
C LEU A 35 -1.26 -8.25 2.62
N SER A 36 -2.47 -8.34 3.14
CA SER A 36 -3.69 -8.29 2.35
C SER A 36 -4.10 -6.86 2.04
N GLU A 37 -4.98 -6.72 1.05
CA GLU A 37 -5.54 -5.42 0.69
C GLU A 37 -6.25 -4.74 1.87
N ASP A 38 -7.08 -5.50 2.60
CA ASP A 38 -7.84 -5.02 3.76
C ASP A 38 -6.91 -4.54 4.88
N GLN A 39 -5.79 -5.24 5.10
CA GLN A 39 -4.80 -4.84 6.09
C GLN A 39 -4.16 -3.49 5.73
N ILE A 40 -3.84 -3.28 4.45
CA ILE A 40 -3.30 -2.00 3.97
C ILE A 40 -4.33 -0.88 4.16
N LEU A 41 -5.58 -1.09 3.74
CA LEU A 41 -6.63 -0.07 3.86
C LEU A 41 -6.93 0.27 5.33
N SER A 42 -7.00 -0.74 6.20
CA SER A 42 -7.21 -0.54 7.64
C SER A 42 -6.07 0.27 8.28
N ALA A 43 -4.82 -0.02 7.89
CA ALA A 43 -3.66 0.72 8.36
C ALA A 43 -3.67 2.19 7.88
N LEU A 44 -4.08 2.44 6.63
CA LEU A 44 -4.22 3.79 6.08
C LEU A 44 -5.31 4.58 6.83
N GLY A 45 -6.49 3.99 7.04
CA GLY A 45 -7.58 4.61 7.79
C GLY A 45 -7.16 4.99 9.21
N SER A 46 -6.50 4.04 9.91
CA SER A 46 -5.95 4.27 11.26
C SER A 46 -4.89 5.38 11.30
N ALA A 47 -4.23 5.64 10.18
CA ALA A 47 -3.21 6.68 10.05
C ALA A 47 -3.77 8.05 9.63
N GLY A 48 -5.09 8.19 9.48
CA GLY A 48 -5.78 9.44 9.14
C GLY A 48 -5.95 9.70 7.65
N ILE A 49 -5.95 8.64 6.82
CA ILE A 49 -6.39 8.72 5.43
C ILE A 49 -7.92 8.60 5.36
N ASP A 50 -8.55 9.41 4.51
CA ASP A 50 -9.97 9.29 4.20
C ASP A 50 -10.21 8.07 3.28
N LEU A 51 -10.78 7.01 3.83
CA LEU A 51 -11.08 5.79 3.06
C LEU A 51 -12.14 6.01 1.98
N ASN A 52 -13.00 7.03 2.11
CA ASN A 52 -13.99 7.35 1.07
C ASN A 52 -13.36 7.98 -0.17
N SER A 53 -12.13 8.51 -0.04
CA SER A 53 -11.38 9.12 -1.13
C SER A 53 -10.53 8.12 -1.92
N VAL A 54 -10.48 6.85 -1.49
CA VAL A 54 -9.62 5.83 -2.06
C VAL A 54 -10.03 5.54 -3.51
N LYS A 55 -9.06 5.66 -4.40
CA LYS A 55 -9.12 5.12 -5.76
C LYS A 55 -8.01 4.09 -5.89
N LYS A 56 -8.37 2.85 -6.19
CA LYS A 56 -7.41 1.74 -6.30
C LYS A 56 -7.55 1.00 -7.62
N TYR A 57 -6.45 0.36 -8.02
CA TYR A 57 -6.37 -0.56 -9.13
C TYR A 57 -5.54 -1.77 -8.70
N VAL A 58 -6.09 -2.96 -8.87
CA VAL A 58 -5.47 -4.23 -8.46
C VAL A 58 -5.19 -5.05 -9.70
N LEU A 59 -3.96 -5.53 -9.81
CA LEU A 59 -3.50 -6.49 -10.80
C LEU A 59 -3.54 -7.87 -10.14
N ASP A 60 -4.70 -8.52 -10.18
CA ASP A 60 -4.94 -9.77 -9.44
C ASP A 60 -3.98 -10.90 -9.85
N GLU A 61 -3.61 -10.97 -11.13
CA GLU A 61 -2.68 -11.98 -11.64
C GLU A 61 -1.23 -11.75 -11.18
N ASP A 62 -0.87 -10.50 -10.87
CA ASP A 62 0.48 -10.11 -10.45
C ASP A 62 0.59 -9.90 -8.93
N GLY A 63 -0.53 -9.94 -8.20
CA GLY A 63 -0.56 -9.67 -6.76
C GLY A 63 -0.12 -8.23 -6.43
N VAL A 64 -0.41 -7.24 -7.28
CA VAL A 64 0.01 -5.84 -7.08
C VAL A 64 -1.19 -4.91 -6.97
N MET A 65 -1.16 -3.98 -6.02
CA MET A 65 -2.12 -2.90 -5.89
C MET A 65 -1.46 -1.53 -6.02
N PHE A 66 -2.13 -0.63 -6.75
CA PHE A 66 -1.90 0.80 -6.70
C PHE A 66 -3.11 1.50 -6.09
N LEU A 67 -2.87 2.45 -5.20
CA LEU A 67 -3.92 3.29 -4.63
C LEU A 67 -3.53 4.75 -4.54
N MET A 68 -4.54 5.60 -4.55
CA MET A 68 -4.46 7.01 -4.22
C MET A 68 -5.56 7.35 -3.22
N ALA A 69 -5.22 8.12 -2.19
CA ALA A 69 -6.19 8.59 -1.19
C ALA A 69 -5.77 9.95 -0.61
N ALA A 70 -6.75 10.69 -0.09
CA ALA A 70 -6.54 11.97 0.57
C ALA A 70 -6.34 11.78 2.07
N LYS A 71 -5.51 12.62 2.67
CA LYS A 71 -5.39 12.73 4.13
C LYS A 71 -6.52 13.61 4.68
N ASN A 72 -7.09 13.22 5.81
CA ASN A 72 -7.98 14.06 6.62
C ASN A 72 -7.30 15.36 7.05
#